data_AF-A0A1F5SWA8-F1
#
_entry.id   AF-A0A1F5SWA8-F1
#
_cell.length_a   1.000
_cell.length_b   1.000
_cell.length_c   1.000
_cell.angle_alpha   90.00
_cell.angle_beta   90.00
_cell.angle_gamma   90.00
#
_symmetry.space_group_name_H-M   'P 1'
#
loop_
_entity.id
_entity.type
_entity.pdbx_description
1 polymer ?
#
loop_
_entity_poly.entity_id
_entity_poly.type
_entity_poly.pdbx_seq_one_letter_code
_entity_poly.pdbx_strand_id
1 'polypeptide(L)'
;MKIDKLIALAKIGEEKPLILFDETNKVIIDEAIDAVRIITDGLPQEGETKSNLLELIELLQGKDFDELKIAKLLQFISRFVLKHKASEPKVKDFHQAVNGFYDRALVFDSMKSKREYLKQQKTESDQNEYDHRLFKTEGMMYVLEYYLTMYRLLVDFDNERQKIELLTKELVDIQLAKLSGLWHDFNKDEVLQKFVLLILNDESRENLLEEYYKAKSKINLIEKRCIDDKCVFNFDKFKIEKFMSNFKSLLLVLMSEFEKRQIFELTSTFLTPYGNKPKFRDIKL
;
A
#
# COMPACT_ATOMS: atom_id res chain seq x y z
N MET A 1 23.06 -20.25 0.79
CA MET A 1 21.92 -19.93 -0.10
C MET A 1 21.68 -18.43 0.02
N LYS A 2 21.79 -17.65 -1.06
CA LYS A 2 21.54 -16.19 -1.04
C LYS A 2 20.04 -15.86 -0.97
N ILE A 3 19.29 -16.60 -0.15
CA ILE A 3 17.85 -16.42 0.03
C ILE A 3 17.53 -15.05 0.62
N ASP A 4 18.48 -14.44 1.34
CA ASP A 4 18.34 -13.11 1.93
C ASP A 4 17.98 -12.02 0.89
N LYS A 5 18.45 -12.15 -0.37
CA LYS A 5 18.10 -11.21 -1.45
C LYS A 5 16.70 -11.43 -2.00
N LEU A 6 16.29 -12.69 -2.14
CA LEU A 6 14.91 -13.06 -2.49
C LEU A 6 13.92 -12.67 -1.38
N ILE A 7 14.33 -12.78 -0.12
CA ILE A 7 13.56 -12.31 1.04
C ILE A 7 13.40 -10.79 0.96
N ALA A 8 14.48 -10.05 0.68
CA ALA A 8 14.40 -8.59 0.55
C ALA A 8 13.42 -8.17 -0.56
N LEU A 9 13.52 -8.78 -1.74
CA LEU A 9 12.59 -8.54 -2.84
C LEU A 9 11.14 -8.86 -2.43
N ALA A 10 10.90 -10.01 -1.82
CA ALA A 10 9.57 -10.43 -1.38
C ALA A 10 8.98 -9.49 -0.32
N LYS A 11 9.77 -9.06 0.66
CA LYS A 11 9.34 -8.12 1.71
C LYS A 11 8.96 -6.77 1.14
N ILE A 12 9.74 -6.24 0.20
CA ILE A 12 9.39 -4.95 -0.41
C ILE A 12 8.15 -5.12 -1.30
N GLY A 13 8.05 -6.23 -2.03
CA GLY A 13 6.86 -6.57 -2.82
C GLY A 13 5.61 -6.77 -1.96
N GLU A 14 5.73 -7.23 -0.73
CA GLU A 14 4.65 -7.28 0.27
C GLU A 14 4.25 -5.86 0.73
N GLU A 15 5.22 -4.97 0.92
CA GLU A 15 4.99 -3.62 1.43
C GLU A 15 4.38 -2.66 0.40
N LYS A 16 4.81 -2.70 -0.87
CA LYS A 16 4.38 -1.76 -1.92
C LYS A 16 4.53 -2.31 -3.35
N PRO A 17 3.82 -1.73 -4.34
CA PRO A 17 4.00 -2.03 -5.76
C PRO A 17 5.44 -1.81 -6.24
N LEU A 18 5.89 -2.68 -7.15
CA LEU A 18 7.18 -2.61 -7.83
C LEU A 18 7.30 -1.35 -8.69
N ILE A 19 6.18 -0.83 -9.23
CA ILE A 19 6.19 0.44 -9.99
C ILE A 19 6.62 1.65 -9.13
N LEU A 20 6.47 1.57 -7.80
CA LEU A 20 6.89 2.62 -6.86
C LEU A 20 8.34 2.41 -6.35
N PHE A 21 9.14 1.65 -7.08
CA PHE A 21 10.52 1.39 -6.73
C PHE A 21 11.41 2.55 -7.16
N ASP A 22 12.07 3.15 -6.18
CA ASP A 22 13.15 4.10 -6.43
C ASP A 22 14.47 3.38 -6.77
N GLU A 23 15.51 4.15 -7.06
CA GLU A 23 16.85 3.63 -7.40
C GLU A 23 17.46 2.73 -6.31
N THR A 24 17.11 2.96 -5.04
CA THR A 24 17.56 2.12 -3.92
C THR A 24 17.03 0.69 -4.03
N ASN A 25 15.83 0.52 -4.59
CA ASN A 25 15.20 -0.79 -4.75
C ASN A 25 15.66 -1.50 -6.03
N LYS A 26 16.18 -0.78 -7.04
CA LYS A 26 16.80 -1.39 -8.23
C LYS A 26 18.00 -2.26 -7.85
N VAL A 27 18.82 -1.81 -6.90
CA VAL A 27 19.94 -2.60 -6.37
C VAL A 27 19.45 -3.94 -5.81
N ILE A 28 18.30 -3.95 -5.14
CA ILE A 28 17.72 -5.18 -4.56
C ILE A 28 17.23 -6.12 -5.67
N ILE A 29 16.65 -5.58 -6.75
CA ILE A 29 16.27 -6.35 -7.93
C ILE A 29 17.51 -6.97 -8.59
N ASP A 30 18.57 -6.18 -8.82
CA ASP A 30 19.81 -6.67 -9.43
C ASP A 30 20.47 -7.78 -8.59
N GLU A 31 20.54 -7.58 -7.28
CA GLU A 31 21.06 -8.58 -6.35
C GLU A 31 20.17 -9.84 -6.27
N ALA A 32 18.85 -9.68 -6.42
CA ALA A 32 17.91 -10.80 -6.51
C ALA A 32 18.11 -11.58 -7.81
N ILE A 33 18.28 -10.90 -8.95
CA ILE A 33 18.59 -11.53 -10.25
C ILE A 33 19.87 -12.35 -10.13
N ASP A 34 20.95 -11.80 -9.56
CA ASP A 34 22.20 -12.52 -9.37
C ASP A 34 22.04 -13.74 -8.45
N ALA A 35 21.24 -13.60 -7.38
CA ALA A 35 20.92 -14.72 -6.51
C ALA A 35 20.14 -15.82 -7.24
N VAL A 36 19.17 -15.46 -8.07
CA VAL A 36 18.40 -16.41 -8.90
C VAL A 36 19.32 -17.09 -9.91
N ARG A 37 20.19 -16.36 -10.62
CA ARG A 37 21.15 -16.92 -11.58
C ARG A 37 22.03 -18.00 -10.97
N ILE A 38 22.62 -17.71 -9.80
CA ILE A 38 23.46 -18.68 -9.07
C ILE A 38 22.67 -19.95 -8.72
N ILE A 39 21.39 -19.82 -8.37
CA ILE A 39 20.52 -20.98 -8.09
C ILE A 39 20.24 -21.75 -9.39
N THR A 40 19.88 -21.05 -10.47
CA THR A 40 19.57 -21.60 -11.78
C THR A 40 20.75 -22.37 -12.39
N ASP A 41 21.97 -21.86 -12.25
CA ASP A 41 23.20 -22.47 -12.79
C ASP A 41 23.52 -23.82 -12.12
N GLY A 42 23.09 -23.98 -10.86
CA GLY A 42 23.25 -25.22 -10.10
C GLY A 42 22.21 -26.30 -10.42
N LEU A 43 21.22 -26.02 -11.28
CA LEU A 43 20.14 -26.94 -11.61
C LEU A 43 20.38 -27.68 -12.94
N PRO A 44 19.88 -28.94 -13.08
CA PRO A 44 19.90 -29.68 -14.34
C PRO A 44 19.31 -28.87 -15.50
N GLN A 45 19.81 -29.10 -16.73
CA GLN A 45 19.40 -28.31 -17.91
C GLN A 45 17.90 -28.40 -18.22
N GLU A 46 17.24 -29.49 -17.83
CA GLU A 46 15.82 -29.71 -18.04
C GLU A 46 15.08 -29.73 -16.69
N GLY A 47 13.98 -28.98 -16.59
CA GLY A 47 13.11 -29.01 -15.42
C GLY A 47 12.29 -27.74 -15.23
N GLU A 48 11.04 -27.91 -14.79
CA GLU A 48 10.08 -26.84 -14.51
C GLU A 48 10.66 -25.78 -13.56
N THR A 49 11.42 -26.19 -12.54
CA THR A 49 12.06 -25.26 -11.59
C THR A 49 13.08 -24.34 -12.26
N LYS A 50 13.90 -24.87 -13.17
CA LYS A 50 14.90 -24.06 -13.90
C LYS A 50 14.21 -23.08 -14.86
N SER A 51 13.18 -23.54 -15.56
CA SER A 51 12.35 -22.69 -16.44
C SER A 51 11.72 -21.53 -15.67
N ASN A 52 11.11 -21.81 -14.51
CA ASN A 52 10.47 -20.79 -13.66
C ASN A 52 11.49 -19.76 -13.12
N LEU A 53 12.71 -20.18 -12.79
CA LEU A 53 13.76 -19.28 -12.35
C LEU A 53 14.30 -18.39 -13.48
N LEU A 54 14.43 -18.94 -14.71
CA LEU A 54 14.79 -18.16 -15.90
C LEU A 54 13.73 -17.13 -16.24
N GLU A 55 12.46 -17.52 -16.21
CA GLU A 55 11.33 -16.61 -16.43
C GLU A 55 11.28 -15.50 -15.36
N LEU A 56 11.58 -15.83 -14.11
CA LEU A 56 11.69 -14.82 -13.03
C LEU A 56 12.80 -13.81 -13.32
N ILE A 57 13.96 -14.25 -13.80
CA ILE A 57 15.06 -13.36 -14.21
C ILE A 57 14.58 -12.42 -15.31
N GLU A 58 13.96 -12.95 -16.36
CA GLU A 58 13.47 -12.14 -17.49
C GLU A 58 12.48 -11.06 -17.04
N LEU A 59 11.53 -11.41 -16.16
CA LEU A 59 10.55 -10.47 -15.62
C LEU A 59 11.19 -9.38 -14.75
N LEU A 60 12.18 -9.73 -13.94
CA LEU A 60 12.89 -8.76 -13.10
C LEU A 60 13.83 -7.84 -13.90
N GLN A 61 14.27 -8.26 -15.09
CA GLN A 61 15.04 -7.42 -16.01
C GLN A 61 14.16 -6.52 -16.89
N GLY A 62 12.85 -6.79 -16.94
CA GLY A 62 11.88 -6.01 -17.70
C GLY A 62 11.73 -4.57 -17.20
N LYS A 63 11.12 -3.72 -18.04
CA LYS A 63 10.73 -2.36 -17.65
C LYS A 63 9.34 -2.30 -17.03
N ASP A 64 8.45 -3.20 -17.45
CA ASP A 64 7.09 -3.33 -16.94
C ASP A 64 6.98 -4.61 -16.11
N PHE A 65 6.89 -4.44 -14.80
CA PHE A 65 6.80 -5.57 -13.88
C PHE A 65 5.41 -6.18 -13.88
N ASP A 66 5.28 -7.42 -14.34
CA ASP A 66 4.11 -8.25 -14.05
C ASP A 66 4.23 -8.79 -12.61
N GLU A 67 3.80 -7.98 -11.65
CA GLU A 67 3.93 -8.27 -10.22
C GLU A 67 3.26 -9.59 -9.82
N LEU A 68 2.10 -9.91 -10.39
CA LEU A 68 1.40 -11.15 -10.08
C LEU A 68 2.20 -12.36 -10.58
N LYS A 69 2.76 -12.27 -11.79
CA LYS A 69 3.60 -13.35 -12.33
C LYS A 69 4.90 -13.51 -11.55
N ILE A 70 5.56 -12.41 -11.20
CA ILE A 70 6.75 -12.41 -10.33
C ILE A 70 6.41 -13.07 -8.98
N ALA A 71 5.32 -12.68 -8.34
CA ALA A 71 4.90 -13.24 -7.06
C ALA A 71 4.53 -14.73 -7.15
N LYS A 72 3.90 -15.18 -8.25
CA LYS A 72 3.62 -16.60 -8.52
C LYS A 72 4.90 -17.42 -8.61
N LEU A 73 5.91 -16.93 -9.34
CA LEU A 73 7.20 -17.60 -9.49
C LEU A 73 7.95 -17.65 -8.15
N LEU A 74 7.96 -16.54 -7.40
CA LEU A 74 8.51 -16.53 -6.04
C LEU A 74 7.77 -17.50 -5.12
N GLN A 75 6.44 -17.62 -5.24
CA GLN A 75 5.64 -18.57 -4.46
C GLN A 75 6.02 -20.01 -4.76
N PHE A 76 6.19 -20.36 -6.05
CA PHE A 76 6.70 -21.66 -6.46
C PHE A 76 8.05 -21.96 -5.82
N ILE A 77 9.01 -21.02 -5.92
CA ILE A 77 10.35 -21.15 -5.34
C ILE A 77 10.29 -21.30 -3.82
N SER A 78 9.48 -20.50 -3.14
CA SER A 78 9.34 -20.55 -1.68
C SER A 78 8.80 -21.90 -1.21
N ARG A 79 7.81 -22.49 -1.90
CA ARG A 79 7.27 -23.81 -1.59
C ARG A 79 8.30 -24.91 -1.81
N PHE A 80 9.08 -24.82 -2.89
CA PHE A 80 10.18 -25.74 -3.15
C PHE A 80 11.22 -25.70 -2.03
N VAL A 81 11.68 -24.52 -1.62
CA VAL A 81 12.67 -24.37 -0.54
C VAL A 81 12.10 -24.82 0.81
N LEU A 82 10.84 -24.46 1.11
CA LEU A 82 10.17 -24.85 2.35
C LEU A 82 10.10 -26.37 2.50
N LYS A 83 9.79 -27.11 1.42
CA LYS A 83 9.76 -28.58 1.44
C LYS A 83 11.10 -29.21 1.84
N HIS A 84 12.22 -28.56 1.51
CA HIS A 84 13.57 -29.10 1.74
C HIS A 84 14.25 -28.53 3.01
N LYS A 85 13.83 -27.36 3.49
CA LYS A 85 14.50 -26.60 4.57
C LYS A 85 13.53 -25.98 5.58
N ALA A 86 12.41 -26.66 5.87
CA ALA A 86 11.32 -26.13 6.73
C ALA A 86 11.74 -25.70 8.15
N SER A 87 12.81 -26.26 8.70
CA SER A 87 13.31 -25.93 10.03
C SER A 87 14.09 -24.63 10.08
N GLU A 88 14.56 -24.08 8.95
CA GLU A 88 15.33 -22.84 8.90
C GLU A 88 14.39 -21.62 9.04
N PRO A 89 14.52 -20.77 10.09
CA PRO A 89 13.63 -19.61 10.30
C PRO A 89 13.56 -18.68 9.08
N LYS A 90 14.70 -18.43 8.43
CA LYS A 90 14.77 -17.61 7.20
C LYS A 90 13.91 -18.15 6.05
N VAL A 91 13.70 -19.46 5.97
CA VAL A 91 12.86 -20.08 4.93
C VAL A 91 11.38 -19.85 5.25
N LYS A 92 10.99 -19.87 6.52
CA LYS A 92 9.64 -19.49 6.95
C LYS A 92 9.37 -18.01 6.68
N ASP A 93 10.31 -17.14 7.03
CA ASP A 93 10.23 -15.69 6.76
C ASP A 93 10.09 -15.42 5.26
N PHE A 94 10.87 -16.12 4.43
CA PHE A 94 10.75 -16.01 2.97
C PHE A 94 9.37 -16.41 2.48
N HIS A 95 8.87 -17.57 2.94
CA HIS A 95 7.57 -18.07 2.52
C HIS A 95 6.43 -17.14 2.94
N GLN A 96 6.51 -16.57 4.14
CA GLN A 96 5.52 -15.58 4.63
C GLN A 96 5.54 -14.31 3.77
N ALA A 97 6.71 -13.71 3.55
CA ALA A 97 6.82 -12.49 2.74
C ALA A 97 6.34 -12.70 1.30
N VAL A 98 6.63 -13.87 0.72
CA VAL A 98 6.17 -14.22 -0.63
C VAL A 98 4.65 -14.38 -0.70
N ASN A 99 4.01 -14.97 0.33
CA ASN A 99 2.56 -15.03 0.38
C ASN A 99 1.94 -13.64 0.52
N GLY A 100 2.51 -12.76 1.36
CA GLY A 100 2.08 -11.37 1.48
C GLY A 100 2.20 -10.59 0.16
N PHE A 101 3.33 -10.75 -0.56
CA PHE A 101 3.50 -10.19 -1.89
C PHE A 101 2.48 -10.75 -2.88
N TYR A 102 2.28 -12.08 -2.90
CA TYR A 102 1.29 -12.71 -3.78
C TYR A 102 -0.14 -12.21 -3.55
N ASP A 103 -0.57 -12.12 -2.28
CA ASP A 103 -1.91 -11.66 -1.93
C ASP A 103 -2.12 -10.19 -2.35
N ARG A 104 -1.13 -9.32 -2.11
CA ARG A 104 -1.19 -7.93 -2.59
C ARG A 104 -1.23 -7.87 -4.12
N ALA A 105 -0.34 -8.58 -4.81
CA ALA A 105 -0.27 -8.57 -6.26
C ALA A 105 -1.57 -9.07 -6.91
N LEU A 106 -2.22 -10.07 -6.30
CA LEU A 106 -3.52 -10.58 -6.73
C LEU A 106 -4.62 -9.52 -6.63
N VAL A 107 -4.67 -8.78 -5.53
CA VAL A 107 -5.63 -7.67 -5.36
C VAL A 107 -5.37 -6.57 -6.40
N PHE A 108 -4.12 -6.19 -6.60
CA PHE A 108 -3.74 -5.16 -7.58
C PHE A 108 -4.11 -5.56 -9.00
N ASP A 109 -3.85 -6.82 -9.39
CA ASP A 109 -4.19 -7.34 -10.71
C ASP A 109 -5.71 -7.43 -10.92
N SER A 110 -6.47 -7.83 -9.89
CA SER A 110 -7.93 -7.82 -9.92
C SER A 110 -8.49 -6.41 -10.13
N MET A 111 -7.97 -5.41 -9.41
CA MET A 111 -8.40 -4.02 -9.57
C MET A 111 -7.95 -3.43 -10.91
N LYS A 112 -6.77 -3.80 -11.41
CA LYS A 112 -6.30 -3.44 -12.76
C LYS A 112 -7.24 -3.98 -13.83
N SER A 113 -7.57 -5.27 -13.78
CA SER A 113 -8.50 -5.92 -14.71
C SER A 113 -9.87 -5.26 -14.69
N LYS A 114 -10.40 -4.97 -13.49
CA LYS A 114 -11.68 -4.25 -13.33
C LYS A 114 -11.63 -2.85 -13.94
N ARG A 115 -10.54 -2.11 -13.72
CA ARG A 115 -10.35 -0.77 -14.29
C ARG A 115 -10.25 -0.80 -15.81
N GLU A 116 -9.46 -1.72 -16.37
CA GLU A 116 -9.31 -1.87 -17.82
C GLU A 116 -10.64 -2.20 -18.48
N TYR A 117 -11.43 -3.10 -17.88
CA TYR A 117 -12.79 -3.38 -18.31
C TYR A 117 -13.67 -2.12 -18.29
N LEU A 118 -13.65 -1.35 -17.21
CA LEU A 118 -14.42 -0.09 -17.12
C LEU A 118 -13.99 0.92 -18.18
N LYS A 119 -12.68 1.07 -18.44
CA LYS A 119 -12.15 1.97 -19.47
C LYS A 119 -12.59 1.56 -20.87
N GLN A 120 -12.59 0.26 -21.19
CA GLN A 120 -13.01 -0.25 -22.49
C GLN A 120 -14.50 -0.03 -22.77
N GLN A 121 -15.34 0.04 -21.72
CA GLN A 121 -16.78 0.20 -21.85
C GLN A 121 -17.27 1.65 -21.84
N LYS A 122 -16.40 2.61 -21.54
CA LYS A 122 -16.78 3.98 -21.23
C LYS A 122 -16.07 4.96 -22.14
N THR A 123 -16.82 5.95 -22.63
CA THR A 123 -16.21 7.11 -23.27
C THR A 123 -15.36 7.87 -22.25
N GLU A 124 -14.43 8.70 -22.70
CA GLU A 124 -13.63 9.54 -21.81
C GLU A 124 -14.51 10.42 -20.89
N SER A 125 -15.63 10.93 -21.42
CA SER A 125 -16.63 11.66 -20.62
C SER A 125 -17.23 10.80 -19.52
N ASP A 126 -17.62 9.56 -19.82
CA ASP A 126 -18.19 8.64 -18.83
C ASP A 126 -17.16 8.19 -17.79
N GLN A 127 -15.88 8.12 -18.17
CA GLN A 127 -14.78 7.83 -17.25
C GLN A 127 -14.57 8.99 -16.27
N ASN A 128 -14.58 10.23 -16.78
CA ASN A 128 -14.50 11.43 -15.96
C ASN A 128 -15.69 11.56 -15.00
N GLU A 129 -16.90 11.22 -15.47
CA GLU A 129 -18.08 11.19 -14.60
C GLU A 129 -17.99 10.09 -13.54
N TYR A 130 -17.50 8.89 -13.91
CA TYR A 130 -17.25 7.81 -12.95
C TYR A 130 -16.31 8.26 -11.82
N ASP A 131 -15.16 8.83 -12.17
CA ASP A 131 -14.21 9.36 -11.21
C ASP A 131 -14.84 10.51 -10.38
N HIS A 132 -15.63 11.40 -10.99
CA HIS A 132 -16.33 12.44 -10.25
C HIS A 132 -17.29 11.87 -9.20
N ARG A 133 -18.06 10.82 -9.53
CA ARG A 133 -18.94 10.13 -8.57
C ARG A 133 -18.15 9.43 -7.47
N LEU A 134 -17.02 8.80 -7.81
CA LEU A 134 -16.14 8.16 -6.83
C LEU A 134 -15.69 9.16 -5.76
N PHE A 135 -15.30 10.36 -6.20
CA PHE A 135 -14.88 11.47 -5.32
C PHE A 135 -16.03 12.07 -4.53
N LYS A 136 -17.14 12.41 -5.20
CA LYS A 136 -18.22 13.20 -4.62
C LYS A 136 -19.23 12.40 -3.80
N THR A 137 -19.54 11.17 -4.22
CA THR A 137 -20.73 10.45 -3.73
C THR A 137 -20.46 9.04 -3.20
N GLU A 138 -19.41 8.34 -3.67
CA GLU A 138 -19.24 6.91 -3.37
C GLU A 138 -18.34 6.59 -2.17
N GLY A 139 -17.52 7.54 -1.71
CA GLY A 139 -16.83 7.35 -0.43
C GLY A 139 -15.59 8.18 -0.17
N MET A 140 -14.91 8.64 -1.23
CA MET A 140 -13.68 9.41 -1.07
C MET A 140 -13.88 10.72 -0.31
N MET A 141 -15.05 11.36 -0.42
CA MET A 141 -15.35 12.55 0.39
C MET A 141 -15.30 12.23 1.89
N TYR A 142 -15.85 11.08 2.30
CA TYR A 142 -15.79 10.63 3.69
C TYR A 142 -14.36 10.30 4.11
N VAL A 143 -13.55 9.72 3.21
CA VAL A 143 -12.13 9.46 3.46
C VAL A 143 -11.38 10.78 3.70
N LEU A 144 -11.59 11.79 2.85
CA LEU A 144 -10.95 13.09 3.00
C LEU A 144 -11.36 13.74 4.33
N GLU A 145 -12.66 13.79 4.63
CA GLU A 145 -13.16 14.32 5.90
C GLU A 145 -12.54 13.59 7.11
N TYR A 146 -12.48 12.24 7.05
CA TYR A 146 -11.89 11.40 8.08
C TYR A 146 -10.41 11.70 8.28
N TYR A 147 -9.62 11.69 7.21
CA TYR A 147 -8.19 11.94 7.30
C TYR A 147 -7.87 13.36 7.76
N LEU A 148 -8.63 14.36 7.31
CA LEU A 148 -8.48 15.75 7.77
C LEU A 148 -8.77 15.89 9.27
N THR A 149 -9.77 15.15 9.76
CA THR A 149 -10.11 15.13 11.19
C THR A 149 -9.02 14.46 12.01
N MET A 150 -8.55 13.29 11.57
CA MET A 150 -7.46 12.60 12.24
C MET A 150 -6.18 13.44 12.26
N TYR A 151 -5.86 14.11 11.15
CA TYR A 151 -4.71 15.00 11.09
C TYR A 151 -4.82 16.15 12.09
N ARG A 152 -5.99 16.79 12.19
CA ARG A 152 -6.20 17.85 13.18
C ARG A 152 -6.06 17.35 14.61
N LEU A 153 -6.69 16.22 14.94
CA LEU A 153 -6.55 15.63 16.27
C LEU A 153 -5.08 15.33 16.62
N LEU A 154 -4.30 14.84 15.65
CA LEU A 154 -2.87 14.60 15.83
C LEU A 154 -2.06 15.89 15.99
N VAL A 155 -2.45 16.98 15.33
CA VAL A 155 -1.82 18.30 15.51
C VAL A 155 -2.17 18.89 16.89
N ASP A 156 -3.43 18.78 17.30
CA ASP A 156 -3.96 19.36 18.54
C ASP A 156 -3.42 18.67 19.81
N PHE A 157 -2.93 17.42 19.73
CA PHE A 157 -2.27 16.77 20.85
C PHE A 157 -0.88 17.36 21.14
N ASP A 158 -0.63 17.72 22.41
CA ASP A 158 0.62 18.36 22.85
C ASP A 158 1.80 17.39 22.96
N ASN A 159 1.55 16.10 23.22
CA ASN A 159 2.60 15.11 23.43
C ASN A 159 2.50 13.93 22.45
N GLU A 160 3.67 13.33 22.17
CA GLU A 160 3.81 12.23 21.22
C GLU A 160 3.04 10.97 21.65
N ARG A 161 2.93 10.72 22.96
CA ARG A 161 2.21 9.56 23.50
C ARG A 161 0.73 9.57 23.11
N GLN A 162 0.04 10.69 23.28
CA GLN A 162 -1.38 10.80 22.90
C GLN A 162 -1.60 10.60 21.40
N LYS A 163 -0.67 11.09 20.58
CA LYS A 163 -0.73 10.89 19.13
C LYS A 163 -0.55 9.43 18.77
N ILE A 164 0.43 8.75 19.38
CA ILE A 164 0.65 7.31 19.21
C ILE A 164 -0.59 6.51 19.65
N GLU A 165 -1.17 6.84 20.79
CA GLU A 165 -2.40 6.21 21.28
C GLU A 165 -3.55 6.41 20.28
N LEU A 166 -3.69 7.58 19.66
CA LEU A 166 -4.70 7.81 18.62
C LEU A 166 -4.43 7.00 17.34
N LEU A 167 -3.17 6.94 16.87
CA LEU A 167 -2.81 6.22 15.65
C LEU A 167 -3.07 4.71 15.74
N THR A 168 -2.87 4.13 16.92
CA THR A 168 -2.90 2.68 17.16
C THR A 168 -4.26 2.15 17.60
N LYS A 169 -5.24 3.02 17.87
CA LYS A 169 -6.61 2.60 18.16
C LYS A 169 -7.16 1.75 17.02
N GLU A 170 -7.75 0.59 17.35
CA GLU A 170 -8.45 -0.22 16.35
C GLU A 170 -9.69 0.51 15.84
N LEU A 171 -10.41 1.16 16.74
CA LEU A 171 -11.55 2.02 16.45
C LEU A 171 -11.38 3.39 17.11
N VAL A 172 -11.63 4.43 16.34
CA VAL A 172 -11.69 5.81 16.81
C VAL A 172 -13.16 6.23 16.83
N ASP A 173 -13.59 6.74 17.98
CA ASP A 173 -14.92 7.33 18.12
C ASP A 173 -14.85 8.79 17.67
N ILE A 174 -15.53 9.11 16.57
CA ILE A 174 -15.59 10.47 16.06
C ILE A 174 -17.05 10.83 15.82
N GLN A 175 -17.60 11.61 16.78
CA GLN A 175 -18.93 12.22 16.84
C GLN A 175 -20.13 11.26 16.63
N LEU A 176 -20.21 10.59 15.47
CA LEU A 176 -21.37 9.85 14.98
C LEU A 176 -21.03 8.43 14.49
N ALA A 177 -19.75 8.04 14.43
CA ALA A 177 -19.35 6.72 13.97
C ALA A 177 -18.10 6.20 14.69
N LYS A 178 -18.06 4.88 14.89
CA LYS A 178 -16.82 4.16 15.20
C LYS A 178 -16.14 3.80 13.88
N LEU A 179 -15.03 4.48 13.59
CA LEU A 179 -14.26 4.28 12.37
C LEU A 179 -12.97 3.54 12.68
N SER A 180 -12.46 2.75 11.73
CA SER A 180 -11.14 2.12 11.82
C SER A 180 -10.05 3.17 12.06
N GLY A 181 -9.21 2.99 13.08
CA GLY A 181 -8.09 3.91 13.30
C GLY A 181 -7.05 3.83 12.18
N LEU A 182 -6.21 4.87 12.06
CA LEU A 182 -5.31 5.03 10.91
C LEU A 182 -4.38 3.82 10.70
N TRP A 183 -3.76 3.29 11.76
CA TRP A 183 -2.90 2.11 11.63
C TRP A 183 -3.67 0.92 11.07
N HIS A 184 -4.92 0.74 11.49
CA HIS A 184 -5.74 -0.37 11.01
C HIS A 184 -6.14 -0.20 9.54
N ASP A 185 -6.55 1.01 9.15
CA ASP A 185 -6.92 1.33 7.78
C ASP A 185 -5.78 1.09 6.78
N PHE A 186 -4.59 1.65 7.07
CA PHE A 186 -3.41 1.50 6.23
C PHE A 186 -2.90 0.05 6.16
N ASN A 187 -3.05 -0.73 7.23
CA ASN A 187 -2.66 -2.14 7.21
C ASN A 187 -3.62 -3.02 6.42
N LYS A 188 -4.91 -2.69 6.39
CA LYS A 188 -5.92 -3.44 5.64
C LYS A 188 -6.09 -2.98 4.20
N ASP A 189 -5.43 -1.89 3.80
CA ASP A 189 -5.59 -1.28 2.48
C ASP A 189 -7.04 -0.94 2.14
N GLU A 190 -7.88 -0.62 3.14
CA GLU A 190 -9.31 -0.46 2.92
C GLU A 190 -9.61 0.68 1.95
N VAL A 191 -9.09 1.88 2.22
CA VAL A 191 -9.24 3.05 1.35
C VAL A 191 -8.57 2.83 -0.01
N LEU A 192 -7.40 2.20 -0.01
CA LEU A 192 -6.64 1.91 -1.22
C LEU A 192 -7.46 1.03 -2.19
N GLN A 193 -7.99 -0.08 -1.70
CA GLN A 193 -8.74 -1.05 -2.51
C GLN A 193 -10.14 -0.55 -2.89
N LYS A 194 -10.84 0.10 -1.95
CA LYS A 194 -12.22 0.56 -2.18
C LYS A 194 -12.29 1.75 -3.12
N PHE A 195 -11.26 2.59 -3.16
CA PHE A 195 -11.33 3.87 -3.89
C PHE A 195 -10.13 4.11 -4.78
N VAL A 196 -8.92 4.22 -4.23
CA VAL A 196 -7.75 4.71 -4.99
C VAL A 196 -7.46 3.83 -6.21
N LEU A 197 -7.47 2.51 -6.06
CA LEU A 197 -7.18 1.59 -7.18
C LEU A 197 -8.26 1.54 -8.27
N LEU A 198 -9.47 2.03 -7.96
CA LEU A 198 -10.59 2.10 -8.91
C LEU A 198 -10.61 3.37 -9.74
N ILE A 199 -9.78 4.38 -9.41
CA ILE A 199 -9.66 5.61 -10.19
C ILE A 199 -9.24 5.27 -11.63
N LEU A 200 -10.01 5.76 -12.60
CA LEU A 200 -9.79 5.48 -14.01
C LEU A 200 -8.68 6.39 -14.58
N ASN A 201 -8.64 7.66 -14.19
CA ASN A 201 -7.55 8.55 -14.61
C ASN A 201 -6.20 8.07 -14.05
N ASP A 202 -5.28 7.67 -14.94
CA ASP A 202 -4.00 7.04 -14.54
C ASP A 202 -3.11 7.99 -13.73
N GLU A 203 -2.99 9.25 -14.16
CA GLU A 203 -2.19 10.28 -13.48
C GLU A 203 -2.70 10.52 -12.05
N SER A 204 -4.01 10.70 -11.89
CA SER A 204 -4.65 10.91 -10.58
C SER A 204 -4.42 9.71 -9.67
N ARG A 205 -4.59 8.50 -10.20
CA ARG A 205 -4.37 7.26 -9.46
C ARG A 205 -2.91 7.17 -9.00
N GLU A 206 -1.96 7.38 -9.89
CA GLU A 206 -0.53 7.20 -9.61
C GLU A 206 -0.03 8.21 -8.56
N ASN A 207 -0.43 9.48 -8.68
CA ASN A 207 -0.11 10.51 -7.68
C ASN A 207 -0.65 10.14 -6.28
N LEU A 208 -1.92 9.70 -6.20
CA LEU A 208 -2.52 9.29 -4.93
C LEU A 208 -1.88 8.01 -4.38
N LEU A 209 -1.56 7.06 -5.25
CA LEU A 209 -0.93 5.79 -4.89
C LEU A 209 0.44 6.04 -4.27
N GLU A 210 1.25 6.90 -4.90
CA GLU A 210 2.58 7.25 -4.41
C GLU A 210 2.51 7.88 -3.00
N GLU A 211 1.69 8.90 -2.82
CA GLU A 211 1.54 9.56 -1.51
C GLU A 211 0.91 8.64 -0.45
N TYR A 212 -0.01 7.76 -0.85
CA TYR A 212 -0.61 6.77 0.05
C TYR A 212 0.48 5.84 0.60
N TYR A 213 1.36 5.31 -0.26
CA TYR A 213 2.45 4.44 0.17
C TYR A 213 3.55 5.18 0.94
N LYS A 214 3.77 6.47 0.68
CA LYS A 214 4.64 7.31 1.53
C LYS A 214 4.10 7.39 2.96
N ALA A 215 2.79 7.57 3.16
CA ALA A 215 2.20 7.58 4.50
C ALA A 215 2.16 6.17 5.13
N LYS A 216 1.68 5.17 4.37
CA LYS A 216 1.58 3.76 4.79
C LYS A 216 2.91 3.20 5.27
N SER A 217 3.98 3.40 4.50
CA SER A 217 5.32 2.90 4.86
C SER A 217 5.85 3.48 6.18
N LYS A 218 5.36 4.64 6.63
CA LYS A 218 5.74 5.19 7.96
C LYS A 218 4.88 4.63 9.06
N ILE A 219 3.56 4.54 8.89
CA ILE A 219 2.68 4.01 9.94
C ILE A 219 2.88 2.50 10.14
N ASN A 220 3.25 1.76 9.10
CA ASN A 220 3.55 0.32 9.19
C ASN A 220 4.87 0.01 9.91
N LEU A 221 5.69 1.03 10.25
CA LEU A 221 6.82 0.85 11.17
C LEU A 221 6.36 0.63 12.62
N ILE A 222 5.07 0.83 12.91
CA ILE A 222 4.44 0.43 14.16
C ILE A 222 4.15 -1.08 14.07
N GLU A 223 4.94 -1.90 14.76
CA GLU A 223 4.80 -3.35 14.75
C GLU A 223 3.80 -3.78 15.85
N LYS A 224 2.71 -4.49 15.50
CA LYS A 224 1.79 -5.12 16.47
C LYS A 224 2.22 -6.56 16.72
N ARG A 225 2.52 -6.92 17.96
CA ARG A 225 2.83 -8.29 18.39
C ARG A 225 1.79 -8.77 19.39
N CYS A 226 1.15 -9.91 19.12
CA CYS A 226 0.17 -10.48 20.02
C CYS A 226 0.78 -11.73 20.71
N ILE A 227 0.82 -11.72 22.03
CA ILE A 227 1.31 -12.81 22.89
C ILE A 227 0.17 -13.11 23.88
N ASP A 228 -0.31 -14.35 23.90
CA ASP A 228 -1.35 -14.83 24.83
C ASP A 228 -2.58 -13.87 24.92
N ASP A 229 -3.20 -13.61 23.77
CA ASP A 229 -4.35 -12.68 23.58
C ASP A 229 -4.09 -11.21 23.95
N LYS A 230 -2.85 -10.83 24.28
CA LYS A 230 -2.45 -9.43 24.48
C LYS A 230 -1.63 -8.93 23.33
N CYS A 231 -2.14 -7.91 22.64
CA CYS A 231 -1.39 -7.23 21.59
C CYS A 231 -0.65 -6.02 22.16
N VAL A 232 0.65 -5.97 21.88
CA VAL A 232 1.56 -4.88 22.24
C VAL A 232 2.07 -4.24 20.95
N PHE A 233 2.13 -2.92 20.93
CA PHE A 233 2.71 -2.16 19.83
C PHE A 233 4.17 -1.80 20.12
N ASN A 234 5.04 -2.00 19.14
CA ASN A 234 6.43 -1.54 19.15
C ASN A 234 6.60 -0.33 18.22
N PHE A 235 7.31 0.68 18.68
CA PHE A 235 7.52 1.97 18.01
C PHE A 235 8.99 2.27 17.70
N ASP A 236 9.94 1.36 17.96
CA ASP A 236 11.40 1.61 17.86
C ASP A 236 11.84 2.24 16.53
N LYS A 237 11.20 1.84 15.42
CA LYS A 237 11.51 2.33 14.06
C LYS A 237 10.60 3.47 13.62
N PHE A 238 9.52 3.73 14.35
CA PHE A 238 8.51 4.73 14.02
C PHE A 238 9.00 6.13 14.44
N LYS A 239 8.79 7.12 13.56
CA LYS A 239 9.01 8.53 13.89
C LYS A 239 7.76 9.31 13.53
N ILE A 240 7.10 9.87 14.54
CA ILE A 240 5.82 10.54 14.34
C ILE A 240 5.90 11.71 13.36
N GLU A 241 6.97 12.50 13.42
CA GLU A 241 7.18 13.65 12.53
C GLU A 241 7.22 13.23 11.06
N LYS A 242 7.89 12.10 10.75
CA LYS A 242 7.95 11.56 9.39
C LYS A 242 6.58 11.08 8.92
N PHE A 243 5.81 10.45 9.79
CA PHE A 243 4.44 10.06 9.48
C PHE A 243 3.57 11.30 9.23
N MET A 244 3.59 12.29 10.12
CA MET A 244 2.81 13.52 9.99
C MET A 244 3.13 14.29 8.70
N SER A 245 4.40 14.40 8.34
CA SER A 245 4.82 15.03 7.08
C SER A 245 4.24 14.30 5.86
N ASN A 246 4.32 12.98 5.83
CA ASN A 246 3.81 12.18 4.70
C ASN A 246 2.27 12.15 4.67
N PHE A 247 1.62 12.14 5.83
CA PHE A 247 0.17 12.17 5.93
C PHE A 247 -0.40 13.53 5.50
N LYS A 248 0.29 14.63 5.82
CA LYS A 248 0.01 15.97 5.27
C LYS A 248 0.12 15.99 3.75
N SER A 249 1.19 15.41 3.21
CA SER A 249 1.41 15.32 1.76
C SER A 249 0.28 14.57 1.05
N LEU A 250 -0.13 13.42 1.59
CA LEU A 250 -1.29 12.67 1.12
C LEU A 250 -2.58 13.50 1.15
N LEU A 251 -2.83 14.25 2.22
CA LEU A 251 -4.01 15.12 2.32
C LEU A 251 -4.01 16.24 1.27
N LEU A 252 -2.86 16.87 1.03
CA LEU A 252 -2.73 17.91 0.00
C LEU A 252 -2.99 17.36 -1.40
N VAL A 253 -2.44 16.18 -1.72
CA VAL A 253 -2.70 15.52 -3.01
C VAL A 253 -4.16 15.09 -3.12
N LEU A 254 -4.76 14.53 -2.07
CA LEU A 254 -6.20 14.25 -2.05
C LEU A 254 -7.02 15.50 -2.37
N MET A 255 -6.82 16.60 -1.63
CA MET A 255 -7.54 17.85 -1.87
C MET A 255 -7.35 18.36 -3.31
N SER A 256 -6.12 18.36 -3.83
CA SER A 256 -5.83 18.73 -5.21
C SER A 256 -6.60 17.86 -6.22
N GLU A 257 -6.72 16.54 -5.98
CA GLU A 257 -7.45 15.64 -6.86
C GLU A 257 -8.98 15.86 -6.82
N PHE A 258 -9.53 16.33 -5.70
CA PHE A 258 -10.91 16.81 -5.66
C PHE A 258 -11.08 18.11 -6.46
N GLU A 259 -10.15 19.07 -6.34
CA GLU A 259 -10.22 20.36 -7.05
C GLU A 259 -10.13 20.19 -8.56
N LYS A 260 -9.26 19.29 -9.05
CA LYS A 260 -9.20 18.90 -10.47
C LYS A 260 -10.55 18.40 -11.01
N ARG A 261 -11.39 17.83 -10.13
CA ARG A 261 -12.74 17.32 -10.43
C ARG A 261 -13.86 18.33 -10.12
N GLN A 262 -13.50 19.60 -9.91
CA GLN A 262 -14.41 20.70 -9.60
C GLN A 262 -15.20 20.50 -8.30
N ILE A 263 -14.61 19.81 -7.33
CA ILE A 263 -15.14 19.71 -5.97
C ILE A 263 -14.24 20.56 -5.08
N PHE A 264 -14.80 21.58 -4.43
CA PHE A 264 -14.02 22.61 -3.74
C PHE A 264 -14.33 22.74 -2.24
N GLU A 265 -15.31 21.98 -1.76
CA GLU A 265 -15.80 22.05 -0.39
C GLU A 265 -16.06 20.65 0.17
N LEU A 266 -15.86 20.49 1.48
CA LEU A 266 -16.28 19.28 2.19
C LEU A 266 -17.81 19.26 2.31
N THR A 267 -18.38 18.07 2.41
CA THR A 267 -19.82 17.91 2.67
C THR A 267 -20.18 18.19 4.13
N SER A 268 -19.21 18.05 5.03
CA SER A 268 -19.36 18.09 6.50
C SER A 268 -20.35 17.07 7.04
N THR A 269 -20.42 15.91 6.39
CA THR A 269 -21.48 14.93 6.68
C THR A 269 -21.25 14.23 8.02
N PHE A 270 -19.98 14.04 8.43
CA PHE A 270 -19.68 13.33 9.67
C PHE A 270 -18.68 14.06 10.59
N LEU A 271 -18.01 15.12 10.10
CA LEU A 271 -16.74 15.54 10.66
C LEU A 271 -16.54 17.06 10.51
N THR A 272 -16.77 17.78 11.60
CA THR A 272 -16.83 19.26 11.64
C THR A 272 -15.59 20.01 12.19
N PRO A 273 -14.34 19.47 12.21
CA PRO A 273 -13.23 20.25 12.78
C PRO A 273 -13.09 21.61 12.10
N TYR A 274 -13.29 21.65 10.78
CA TYR A 274 -13.05 22.84 9.96
C TYR A 274 -14.33 23.67 9.72
N GLY A 275 -15.42 23.41 10.43
CA GLY A 275 -16.70 24.12 10.28
C GLY A 275 -17.69 23.42 9.36
N ASN A 276 -18.73 24.13 8.94
CA ASN A 276 -19.80 23.61 8.08
C ASN A 276 -19.51 23.93 6.61
N LYS A 277 -19.38 22.89 5.79
CA LYS A 277 -18.97 22.90 4.38
C LYS A 277 -17.76 23.80 4.09
N PRO A 278 -16.62 23.60 4.78
CA PRO A 278 -15.43 24.40 4.55
C PRO A 278 -14.92 24.21 3.12
N LYS A 279 -14.49 25.32 2.52
CA LYS A 279 -13.77 25.28 1.25
C LYS A 279 -12.35 24.78 1.50
N PHE A 280 -11.79 24.04 0.56
CA PHE A 280 -10.45 23.47 0.70
C PHE A 280 -9.36 24.52 0.92
N ARG A 281 -9.46 25.66 0.24
CA ARG A 281 -8.56 26.81 0.44
C ARG A 281 -8.54 27.37 1.87
N ASP A 282 -9.60 27.14 2.64
CA ASP A 282 -9.75 27.65 4.00
C ASP A 282 -9.25 26.63 5.05
N ILE A 283 -8.91 25.41 4.63
CA ILE A 283 -8.36 24.34 5.46
C ILE A 283 -6.86 24.56 5.63
N LYS A 284 -6.41 24.73 6.88
CA LYS A 284 -4.99 24.88 7.23
C LYS A 284 -4.43 23.54 7.70
N LEU A 285 -3.46 23.01 6.96
CA LEU A 285 -2.69 21.81 7.28
C LEU A 285 -1.27 22.16 7.73
#